data_AF-J3AKL4-F1
#
_entry.id   AF-J3AKL4-F1
#
_cell.length_a   1.000
_cell.length_b   1.000
_cell.length_c   1.000
_cell.angle_alpha   90.00
_cell.angle_beta   90.00
_cell.angle_gamma   90.00
#
_symmetry.space_group_name_H-M   'P 1'
#
loop_
_entity.id
_entity.type
_entity.pdbx_description
1 polymer ?
#
loop_
_entity_poly.entity_id
_entity_poly.type
_entity_poly.pdbx_seq_one_letter_code
_entity_poly.pdbx_strand_id
1 'polypeptide(L)'
;MSVFLAGRPVPHPGSLSELGRLSLAFVDGGAEWLGWAIGDPASRYDFADETALVGGVQEGLHATGFALLPNLGLRVSPIKLMTLGLSDLRLLANAQQDPGAPGLAARVRKVLDAHGLLDSADLDQGAALLKDLGVDGAPVFQCLDFEARAALHGLVGSLDPKTIPAPLAKEAAAFAVLQAQSPPEFVDYYRTYLRLADKLDLVGATASDRAAAAAAAVNALLPLLFGAHDCPRVDGLVGPGEVGRIVQDWVRQGRTLGFPRLSVAVWQVVEHSAFRREIGDSARRIIEDYLRAAQDFLASVPIVRGRMDQDGASCTFPLEQGQYRAQVRLDAPGLITLGEFGPSKGAQA
;
A
#
# COMPACT_ATOMS: atom_id res chain seq x y z
N MET A 1 -21.56 29.33 17.17
CA MET A 1 -20.35 28.85 16.48
C MET A 1 -20.16 27.42 16.91
N SER A 2 -20.27 26.50 15.95
CA SER A 2 -20.42 25.07 16.21
C SER A 2 -19.15 24.27 15.94
N VAL A 3 -18.25 24.76 15.10
CA VAL A 3 -17.06 24.02 14.68
C VAL A 3 -15.85 24.43 15.52
N PHE A 4 -15.18 23.44 16.10
CA PHE A 4 -14.01 23.59 16.94
C PHE A 4 -12.85 22.71 16.45
N LEU A 5 -11.64 23.26 16.42
CA LEU A 5 -10.39 22.57 16.11
C LEU A 5 -9.45 22.64 17.32
N ALA A 6 -9.07 21.50 17.89
CA ALA A 6 -8.30 21.44 19.14
C ALA A 6 -8.91 22.32 20.26
N GLY A 7 -10.24 22.36 20.35
CA GLY A 7 -10.98 23.20 21.29
C GLY A 7 -11.04 24.69 20.93
N ARG A 8 -10.46 25.13 19.81
CA ARG A 8 -10.53 26.51 19.33
C ARG A 8 -11.66 26.69 18.32
N PRO A 9 -12.51 27.70 18.48
CA PRO A 9 -13.65 27.91 17.61
C PRO A 9 -13.21 28.41 16.21
N VAL A 10 -13.88 27.95 15.15
CA VAL A 10 -13.64 28.35 13.75
C VAL A 10 -14.69 29.39 13.31
N PRO A 11 -14.39 30.70 13.30
CA PRO A 11 -15.39 31.74 13.07
C PRO A 11 -15.81 31.93 11.61
N HIS A 12 -14.93 31.59 10.67
CA HIS A 12 -15.19 31.67 9.24
C HIS A 12 -14.26 30.72 8.48
N PRO A 13 -14.60 30.28 7.25
CA PRO A 13 -13.78 29.35 6.46
C PRO A 13 -12.33 29.79 6.27
N GLY A 14 -12.08 31.10 6.14
CA GLY A 14 -10.73 31.68 6.06
C GLY A 14 -9.83 31.45 7.28
N SER A 15 -10.36 30.91 8.38
CA SER A 15 -9.60 30.61 9.60
C SER A 15 -8.81 29.30 9.49
N LEU A 16 -9.18 28.42 8.55
CA LEU A 16 -8.41 27.24 8.21
C LEU A 16 -7.13 27.64 7.47
N SER A 17 -6.10 26.82 7.54
CA SER A 17 -4.91 26.97 6.70
C SER A 17 -5.26 26.90 5.22
N GLU A 18 -4.42 27.47 4.35
CA GLU A 18 -4.66 27.37 2.90
C GLU A 18 -4.70 25.92 2.43
N LEU A 19 -3.85 25.08 3.00
CA LEU A 19 -3.80 23.64 2.74
C LEU A 19 -5.13 22.97 3.11
N GLY A 20 -5.65 23.23 4.32
CA GLY A 20 -6.94 22.71 4.77
C GLY A 20 -8.09 23.18 3.90
N ARG A 21 -8.12 24.47 3.51
CA ARG A 21 -9.16 25.00 2.61
C ARG A 21 -9.12 24.37 1.22
N LEU A 22 -7.93 24.24 0.63
CA LEU A 22 -7.78 23.63 -0.70
C LEU A 22 -8.14 22.15 -0.67
N SER A 23 -7.71 21.40 0.33
CA SER A 23 -8.08 19.99 0.49
C SER A 23 -9.59 19.82 0.71
N LEU A 24 -10.21 20.68 1.52
CA LEU A 24 -11.66 20.68 1.73
C LEU A 24 -12.43 21.02 0.44
N ALA A 25 -11.90 21.89 -0.41
CA ALA A 25 -12.53 22.23 -1.68
C ALA A 25 -12.53 21.08 -2.71
N PHE A 26 -11.73 20.03 -2.50
CA PHE A 26 -11.83 18.80 -3.30
C PHE A 26 -12.93 17.84 -2.81
N VAL A 27 -13.48 18.08 -1.62
CA VAL A 27 -14.66 17.35 -1.13
C VAL A 27 -15.89 17.99 -1.75
N ASP A 28 -16.67 17.22 -2.49
CA ASP A 28 -17.94 17.70 -3.05
C ASP A 28 -18.88 18.13 -1.91
N GLY A 29 -19.28 19.41 -1.89
CA GLY A 29 -20.05 20.02 -0.81
C GLY A 29 -19.25 20.38 0.46
N GLY A 30 -17.92 20.22 0.47
CA GLY A 30 -17.10 20.42 1.68
C GLY A 30 -17.06 21.88 2.15
N ALA A 31 -16.95 22.84 1.23
CA ALA A 31 -16.92 24.26 1.56
C ALA A 31 -18.31 24.76 2.04
N GLU A 32 -19.37 24.28 1.39
CA GLU A 32 -20.77 24.55 1.71
C GLU A 32 -21.12 24.00 3.10
N TRP A 33 -20.71 22.76 3.39
CA TRP A 33 -20.90 22.16 4.70
C TRP A 33 -20.21 22.97 5.79
N LEU A 34 -18.96 23.41 5.58
CA LEU A 34 -18.25 24.21 6.58
C LEU A 34 -18.95 25.56 6.81
N GLY A 35 -19.41 26.22 5.74
CA GLY A 35 -20.17 27.45 5.83
C GLY A 35 -21.48 27.29 6.62
N TRP A 36 -22.24 26.24 6.31
CA TRP A 36 -23.45 25.88 7.04
C TRP A 36 -23.16 25.57 8.51
N ALA A 37 -22.18 24.70 8.78
CA ALA A 37 -21.86 24.25 10.13
C ALA A 37 -21.52 25.47 10.99
N ILE A 38 -20.56 26.31 10.59
CA ILE A 38 -20.16 27.52 11.34
C ILE A 38 -21.36 28.40 11.72
N GLY A 39 -22.31 28.54 10.79
CA GLY A 39 -23.54 29.33 10.95
C GLY A 39 -24.64 28.67 11.78
N ASP A 40 -24.60 27.36 11.98
CA ASP A 40 -25.58 26.62 12.78
C ASP A 40 -25.27 26.75 14.29
N PRO A 41 -26.13 27.39 15.10
CA PRO A 41 -25.93 27.48 16.54
C PRO A 41 -26.38 26.23 17.31
N ALA A 42 -27.12 25.31 16.67
CA ALA A 42 -27.73 24.16 17.35
C ALA A 42 -26.79 22.95 17.45
N SER A 43 -25.84 22.83 16.53
CA SER A 43 -24.89 21.72 16.49
C SER A 43 -23.54 22.09 17.11
N ARG A 44 -22.78 21.07 17.52
CA ARG A 44 -21.38 21.21 17.95
C ARG A 44 -20.55 20.10 17.33
N TYR A 45 -19.51 20.49 16.60
CA TYR A 45 -18.55 19.64 15.91
C TYR A 45 -17.16 19.92 16.47
N ASP A 46 -16.56 18.94 17.14
CA ASP A 46 -15.21 19.04 17.68
C ASP A 46 -14.28 18.10 16.90
N PHE A 47 -13.20 18.66 16.35
CA PHE A 47 -12.14 17.90 15.70
C PHE A 47 -10.80 18.16 16.38
N ALA A 48 -9.92 17.16 16.36
CA ALA A 48 -8.59 17.28 16.95
C ALA A 48 -7.73 18.31 16.19
N ASP A 49 -7.81 18.35 14.87
CA ASP A 49 -7.09 19.25 13.98
C ASP A 49 -7.78 19.39 12.61
N GLU A 50 -7.16 20.12 11.68
CA GLU A 50 -7.68 20.30 10.32
C GLU A 50 -7.75 18.99 9.52
N THR A 51 -6.85 18.05 9.77
CA THR A 51 -6.84 16.74 9.11
C THR A 51 -8.07 15.94 9.48
N ALA A 52 -8.39 15.89 10.78
CA ALA A 52 -9.59 15.25 11.30
C ALA A 52 -10.87 15.94 10.80
N LEU A 53 -10.87 17.28 10.66
CA LEU A 53 -11.98 18.00 10.06
C LEU A 53 -12.19 17.61 8.60
N VAL A 54 -11.14 17.67 7.79
CA VAL A 54 -11.22 17.40 6.34
C VAL A 54 -11.64 15.95 6.08
N GLY A 55 -11.07 14.98 6.81
CA GLY A 55 -11.49 13.58 6.75
C GLY A 55 -12.92 13.36 7.21
N GLY A 56 -13.30 13.93 8.36
CA GLY A 56 -14.63 13.80 8.93
C GLY A 56 -15.74 14.39 8.07
N VAL A 57 -15.47 15.49 7.36
CA VAL A 57 -16.43 16.07 6.39
C VAL A 57 -16.63 15.14 5.20
N GLN A 58 -15.54 14.60 4.65
CA GLN A 58 -15.60 13.65 3.54
C GLN A 58 -16.39 12.39 3.91
N GLU A 59 -16.08 11.78 5.05
CA GLU A 59 -16.82 10.61 5.54
C GLU A 59 -18.28 10.94 5.88
N GLY A 60 -18.54 12.09 6.51
CA GLY A 60 -19.88 12.50 6.90
C GLY A 60 -20.81 12.80 5.73
N LEU A 61 -20.28 13.41 4.65
CA LEU A 61 -21.07 13.74 3.46
C LEU A 61 -21.26 12.55 2.52
N HIS A 62 -20.25 11.69 2.39
CA HIS A 62 -20.19 10.68 1.30
C HIS A 62 -20.09 9.24 1.77
N ALA A 63 -19.98 8.99 3.08
CA ALA A 63 -19.81 7.66 3.68
C ALA A 63 -18.60 6.87 3.13
N THR A 64 -17.56 7.59 2.70
CA THR A 64 -16.30 7.04 2.19
C THR A 64 -15.16 8.00 2.49
N GLY A 65 -13.96 7.47 2.76
CA GLY A 65 -12.75 8.27 2.97
C GLY A 65 -12.15 8.86 1.68
N PHE A 66 -12.67 8.51 0.49
CA PHE A 66 -12.14 8.97 -0.79
C PHE A 66 -12.98 10.08 -1.41
N ALA A 67 -12.33 11.19 -1.77
CA ALA A 67 -12.89 12.16 -2.70
C ALA A 67 -12.64 11.71 -4.16
N LEU A 68 -13.63 11.90 -5.02
CA LEU A 68 -13.51 11.68 -6.46
C LEU A 68 -13.24 13.01 -7.16
N LEU A 69 -12.12 13.09 -7.88
CA LEU A 69 -11.73 14.21 -8.72
C LEU A 69 -11.95 13.82 -10.19
N PRO A 70 -13.15 14.03 -10.75
CA PRO A 70 -13.56 13.43 -12.02
C PRO A 70 -12.70 13.85 -13.22
N ASN A 71 -12.28 15.12 -13.31
CA ASN A 71 -11.47 15.60 -14.44
C ASN A 71 -10.04 15.07 -14.40
N LEU A 72 -9.61 14.56 -13.25
CA LEU A 72 -8.32 13.89 -13.07
C LEU A 72 -8.42 12.37 -13.12
N GLY A 73 -9.63 11.80 -13.11
CA GLY A 73 -9.83 10.36 -12.93
C GLY A 73 -9.27 9.84 -11.60
N LEU A 74 -9.12 10.71 -10.59
CA LEU A 74 -8.40 10.39 -9.35
C LEU A 74 -9.38 10.16 -8.19
N ARG A 75 -9.19 9.06 -7.45
CA ARG A 75 -9.88 8.79 -6.18
C ARG A 75 -8.88 8.86 -5.05
N VAL A 76 -8.90 9.91 -4.24
CA VAL A 76 -7.86 10.15 -3.23
C VAL A 76 -8.47 10.65 -1.94
N SER A 77 -7.93 10.22 -0.81
CA SER A 77 -8.35 10.75 0.46
C SER A 77 -7.97 12.24 0.58
N PRO A 78 -8.89 13.11 1.01
CA PRO A 78 -8.57 14.50 1.32
C PRO A 78 -7.46 14.64 2.38
N ILE A 79 -7.31 13.66 3.28
CA ILE A 79 -6.19 13.59 4.23
C ILE A 79 -4.86 13.42 3.48
N LYS A 80 -4.80 12.53 2.48
CA LYS A 80 -3.62 12.40 1.61
C LYS A 80 -3.33 13.72 0.89
N LEU A 81 -4.34 14.43 0.40
CA LEU A 81 -4.15 15.74 -0.25
C LEU A 81 -3.49 16.78 0.66
N MET A 82 -3.74 16.73 1.98
CA MET A 82 -3.05 17.57 2.95
C MET A 82 -1.56 17.24 3.11
N THR A 83 -1.09 16.09 2.63
CA THR A 83 0.35 15.76 2.64
C THR A 83 1.09 16.29 1.41
N LEU A 84 0.38 16.79 0.40
CA LEU A 84 0.96 17.39 -0.80
C LEU A 84 1.44 18.81 -0.50
N GLY A 85 2.48 19.25 -1.21
CA GLY A 85 2.89 20.65 -1.20
C GLY A 85 1.81 21.54 -1.81
N LEU A 86 1.65 22.77 -1.28
CA LEU A 86 0.66 23.74 -1.80
C LEU A 86 0.78 23.99 -3.30
N SER A 87 2.00 23.95 -3.87
CA SER A 87 2.22 24.09 -5.31
C SER A 87 1.52 22.99 -6.12
N ASP A 88 1.66 21.75 -5.64
CA ASP A 88 1.13 20.56 -6.30
C ASP A 88 -0.38 20.52 -6.13
N LEU A 89 -0.87 20.83 -4.93
CA LEU A 89 -2.30 20.87 -4.64
C LEU A 89 -3.04 21.93 -5.49
N ARG A 90 -2.46 23.14 -5.62
CA ARG A 90 -3.00 24.18 -6.52
C ARG A 90 -2.97 23.75 -7.99
N LEU A 91 -1.94 23.03 -8.41
CA LEU A 91 -1.86 22.49 -9.77
C LEU A 91 -2.98 21.47 -10.03
N LEU A 92 -3.24 20.57 -9.08
CA LEU A 92 -4.35 19.62 -9.16
C LEU A 92 -5.70 20.35 -9.16
N ALA A 93 -5.85 21.41 -8.36
CA ALA A 93 -7.08 22.19 -8.29
C ALA A 93 -7.37 22.88 -9.64
N ASN A 94 -6.35 23.50 -10.23
CA ASN A 94 -6.47 24.11 -11.56
C ASN A 94 -6.83 23.09 -12.62
N ALA A 95 -6.21 21.91 -12.61
CA ALA A 95 -6.51 20.84 -13.55
C ALA A 95 -7.90 20.23 -13.36
N GLN A 96 -8.39 20.22 -12.12
CA GLN A 96 -9.75 19.81 -11.82
C GLN A 96 -10.80 20.83 -12.31
N GLN A 97 -10.45 22.12 -12.41
CA GLN A 97 -11.36 23.17 -12.89
C GLN A 97 -11.28 23.38 -14.41
N ASP A 98 -10.07 23.38 -14.97
CA ASP A 98 -9.79 23.60 -16.40
C ASP A 98 -8.78 22.55 -16.92
N PRO A 99 -9.25 21.37 -17.34
CA PRO A 99 -8.38 20.30 -17.83
C PRO A 99 -7.73 20.63 -19.19
N GLY A 100 -8.16 21.69 -19.89
CA GLY A 100 -7.76 22.00 -21.27
C GLY A 100 -6.44 22.77 -21.41
N ALA A 101 -5.79 23.18 -20.32
CA ALA A 101 -4.61 24.03 -20.43
C ALA A 101 -3.38 23.30 -21.04
N PRO A 102 -2.66 23.90 -22.00
CA PRO A 102 -1.52 23.27 -22.65
C PRO A 102 -0.43 22.83 -21.65
N GLY A 103 0.04 21.58 -21.77
CA GLY A 103 1.09 21.02 -20.92
C GLY A 103 0.65 20.67 -19.49
N LEU A 104 -0.62 20.90 -19.13
CA LEU A 104 -1.15 20.61 -17.79
C LEU A 104 -1.13 19.12 -17.47
N ALA A 105 -1.57 18.28 -18.40
CA ALA A 105 -1.62 16.82 -18.22
C ALA A 105 -0.24 16.22 -17.86
N ALA A 106 0.83 16.66 -18.52
CA ALA A 106 2.19 16.19 -18.22
C ALA A 106 2.67 16.64 -16.83
N ARG A 107 2.26 17.83 -16.38
CA ARG A 107 2.59 18.33 -15.04
C ARG A 107 1.78 17.60 -13.96
N VAL A 108 0.49 17.33 -14.21
CA VAL A 108 -0.35 16.52 -13.33
C VAL A 108 0.25 15.13 -13.18
N ARG A 109 0.60 14.46 -14.28
CA ARG A 109 1.23 13.13 -14.23
C ARG A 109 2.49 13.12 -13.35
N LYS A 110 3.36 14.13 -13.49
CA LYS A 110 4.55 14.27 -12.61
C LYS A 110 4.20 14.38 -11.13
N VAL A 111 3.13 15.10 -10.78
CA VAL A 111 2.64 15.18 -9.39
C VAL A 111 2.13 13.83 -8.93
N LEU A 112 1.31 13.15 -9.74
CA LEU A 112 0.80 11.82 -9.41
C LEU A 112 1.94 10.84 -9.15
N ASP A 113 2.92 10.76 -10.06
CA ASP A 113 4.09 9.89 -9.93
C ASP A 113 4.94 10.22 -8.68
N ALA A 114 5.18 11.52 -8.42
CA ALA A 114 5.98 11.95 -7.28
C ALA A 114 5.35 11.56 -5.93
N HIS A 115 4.01 11.55 -5.87
CA HIS A 115 3.25 11.27 -4.65
C HIS A 115 2.68 9.84 -4.59
N GLY A 116 2.97 9.00 -5.60
CA GLY A 116 2.49 7.63 -5.70
C GLY A 116 0.97 7.52 -5.86
N LEU A 117 0.35 8.49 -6.54
CA LEU A 117 -1.08 8.52 -6.78
C LEU A 117 -1.41 7.81 -8.10
N LEU A 118 -2.34 6.88 -8.04
CA LEU A 118 -2.87 6.11 -9.16
C LEU A 118 -4.20 6.70 -9.61
N ASP A 119 -4.30 7.06 -10.89
CA ASP A 119 -5.56 7.45 -11.49
C ASP A 119 -6.36 6.23 -11.97
N SER A 120 -7.54 6.47 -12.54
CA SER A 120 -8.39 5.42 -13.07
C SER A 120 -7.71 4.59 -14.17
N ALA A 121 -6.91 5.23 -15.03
CA ALA A 121 -6.21 4.53 -16.10
C ALA A 121 -5.14 3.58 -15.55
N ASP A 122 -4.41 3.99 -14.51
CA ASP A 122 -3.46 3.14 -13.79
C ASP A 122 -4.17 1.95 -13.14
N LEU A 123 -5.27 2.20 -12.43
CA LEU A 123 -6.04 1.15 -11.76
C LEU A 123 -6.75 0.19 -12.74
N ASP A 124 -7.06 0.63 -13.96
CA ASP A 124 -7.66 -0.21 -15.01
C ASP A 124 -6.64 -1.15 -15.67
N GLN A 125 -5.33 -0.83 -15.63
CA GLN A 125 -4.28 -1.73 -16.12
C GLN A 125 -4.25 -3.06 -15.36
N GLY A 126 -4.51 -3.05 -14.05
CA GLY A 126 -4.62 -4.27 -13.26
C GLY A 126 -5.75 -5.17 -13.73
N ALA A 127 -6.91 -4.59 -14.06
CA ALA A 127 -8.06 -5.33 -14.60
C ALA A 127 -7.79 -5.86 -16.01
N ALA A 128 -7.10 -5.09 -16.85
CA ALA A 128 -6.65 -5.54 -18.17
C ALA A 128 -5.68 -6.73 -18.07
N LEU A 129 -4.72 -6.67 -17.14
CA LEU A 129 -3.79 -7.77 -16.89
C LEU A 129 -4.53 -9.06 -16.51
N LEU A 130 -5.54 -9.00 -15.64
CA LEU A 130 -6.32 -10.20 -15.28
C LEU A 130 -7.01 -10.84 -16.49
N LYS A 131 -7.50 -10.04 -17.44
CA LYS A 131 -8.08 -10.53 -18.70
C LYS A 131 -7.03 -11.18 -19.59
N ASP A 132 -5.87 -10.55 -19.72
CA ASP A 132 -4.75 -11.08 -20.52
C ASP A 132 -4.23 -12.42 -19.96
N LEU A 133 -4.22 -12.54 -18.63
CA LEU A 133 -3.91 -13.78 -17.91
C LEU A 133 -5.05 -14.82 -17.98
N GLY A 134 -6.26 -14.42 -18.36
CA GLY A 134 -7.43 -15.30 -18.49
C GLY A 134 -8.08 -15.69 -17.15
N VAL A 135 -7.94 -14.85 -16.13
CA VAL A 135 -8.41 -15.11 -14.76
C VAL A 135 -9.36 -14.05 -14.20
N ASP A 136 -9.78 -13.09 -15.02
CA ASP A 136 -10.67 -11.98 -14.61
C ASP A 136 -12.04 -12.45 -14.08
N GLY A 137 -12.50 -13.63 -14.52
CA GLY A 137 -13.74 -14.25 -14.02
C GLY A 137 -13.61 -15.02 -12.70
N ALA A 138 -12.44 -15.06 -12.06
CA ALA A 138 -12.25 -15.83 -10.83
C ALA A 138 -12.99 -15.20 -9.63
N PRO A 139 -13.63 -15.99 -8.73
CA PRO A 139 -14.40 -15.46 -7.60
C PRO A 139 -13.62 -14.54 -6.65
N VAL A 140 -12.30 -14.73 -6.53
CA VAL A 140 -11.43 -13.88 -5.70
C VAL A 140 -11.42 -12.40 -6.14
N PHE A 141 -11.80 -12.13 -7.40
CA PHE A 141 -11.88 -10.78 -7.96
C PHE A 141 -13.31 -10.20 -8.01
N GLN A 142 -14.29 -10.87 -7.39
CA GLN A 142 -15.69 -10.41 -7.42
C GLN A 142 -15.87 -9.02 -6.79
N CYS A 143 -15.03 -8.67 -5.82
CA CYS A 143 -15.00 -7.37 -5.16
C CYS A 143 -13.58 -6.81 -5.23
N LEU A 144 -13.37 -5.79 -6.07
CA LEU A 144 -12.11 -5.06 -6.17
C LEU A 144 -12.27 -3.67 -5.56
N ASP A 145 -11.90 -3.56 -4.28
CA ASP A 145 -11.74 -2.27 -3.63
C ASP A 145 -10.48 -1.53 -4.13
N PHE A 146 -10.21 -0.36 -3.54
CA PHE A 146 -9.07 0.44 -3.94
C PHE A 146 -7.73 -0.28 -3.70
N GLU A 147 -7.54 -0.90 -2.53
CA GLU A 147 -6.29 -1.59 -2.18
C GLU A 147 -6.03 -2.76 -3.13
N ALA A 148 -7.06 -3.57 -3.43
CA ALA A 148 -6.97 -4.66 -4.38
C ALA A 148 -6.54 -4.19 -5.77
N ARG A 149 -7.12 -3.09 -6.26
CA ARG A 149 -6.74 -2.51 -7.57
C ARG A 149 -5.33 -1.95 -7.56
N ALA A 150 -4.90 -1.30 -6.48
CA ALA A 150 -3.54 -0.80 -6.32
C ALA A 150 -2.52 -1.94 -6.27
N ALA A 151 -2.82 -3.05 -5.58
CA ALA A 151 -1.98 -4.24 -5.54
C ALA A 151 -1.82 -4.88 -6.94
N LEU A 152 -2.92 -4.99 -7.70
CA LEU A 152 -2.90 -5.49 -9.08
C LEU A 152 -2.11 -4.57 -10.02
N HIS A 153 -2.26 -3.25 -9.89
CA HIS A 153 -1.43 -2.30 -10.63
C HIS A 153 0.07 -2.48 -10.30
N GLY A 154 0.41 -2.68 -9.03
CA GLY A 154 1.78 -3.00 -8.60
C GLY A 154 2.34 -4.29 -9.22
N LEU A 155 1.48 -5.24 -9.62
CA LEU A 155 1.89 -6.43 -10.36
C LEU A 155 2.23 -6.10 -11.81
N VAL A 156 1.46 -5.23 -12.49
CA VAL A 156 1.69 -4.81 -13.88
C VAL A 156 3.13 -4.32 -14.07
N GLY A 157 3.61 -3.44 -13.18
CA GLY A 157 4.98 -2.90 -13.26
C GLY A 157 6.10 -3.91 -12.99
N SER A 158 5.77 -5.10 -12.46
CA SER A 158 6.75 -6.17 -12.18
C SER A 158 6.85 -7.22 -13.29
N LEU A 159 5.97 -7.16 -14.29
CA LEU A 159 5.98 -8.07 -15.42
C LEU A 159 6.79 -7.47 -16.57
N ASP A 160 7.97 -8.01 -16.84
CA ASP A 160 8.68 -7.75 -18.09
C ASP A 160 8.44 -8.91 -19.07
N PRO A 161 7.71 -8.69 -20.19
CA PRO A 161 7.48 -9.72 -21.20
C PRO A 161 8.76 -10.31 -21.79
N LYS A 162 9.90 -9.61 -21.68
CA LYS A 162 11.21 -10.13 -22.12
C LYS A 162 11.74 -11.21 -21.18
N THR A 163 11.41 -11.14 -19.89
CA THR A 163 11.91 -12.09 -18.88
C THR A 163 10.89 -13.16 -18.52
N ILE A 164 9.58 -12.85 -18.63
CA ILE A 164 8.50 -13.76 -18.27
C ILE A 164 7.69 -14.12 -19.53
N PRO A 165 7.86 -15.34 -20.07
CA PRO A 165 7.06 -15.79 -21.20
C PRO A 165 5.56 -15.84 -20.88
N ALA A 166 4.73 -15.46 -21.84
CA ALA A 166 3.27 -15.43 -21.67
C ALA A 166 2.65 -16.76 -21.17
N PRO A 167 3.09 -17.96 -21.61
CA PRO A 167 2.59 -19.22 -21.05
C PRO A 167 2.87 -19.37 -19.55
N LEU A 168 4.09 -19.04 -19.12
CA LEU A 168 4.48 -19.12 -17.72
C LEU A 168 3.68 -18.13 -16.85
N ALA A 169 3.42 -16.92 -17.38
CA ALA A 169 2.57 -15.94 -16.72
C ALA A 169 1.14 -16.48 -16.49
N LYS A 170 0.54 -17.15 -17.49
CA LYS A 170 -0.80 -17.76 -17.36
C LYS A 170 -0.82 -18.93 -16.38
N GLU A 171 0.23 -19.76 -16.38
CA GLU A 171 0.39 -20.84 -15.40
C GLU A 171 0.45 -20.29 -13.97
N ALA A 172 1.24 -19.24 -13.74
CA ALA A 172 1.35 -18.57 -12.45
C ALA A 172 0.00 -17.98 -11.99
N ALA A 173 -0.75 -17.38 -12.91
CA ALA A 173 -2.09 -16.85 -12.63
C ALA A 173 -3.08 -17.96 -12.24
N ALA A 174 -3.12 -19.07 -12.99
CA ALA A 174 -3.97 -20.21 -12.69
C ALA A 174 -3.64 -20.82 -11.32
N PHE A 175 -2.35 -20.95 -11.00
CA PHE A 175 -1.92 -21.38 -9.67
C PHE A 175 -2.37 -20.42 -8.57
N ALA A 176 -2.12 -19.12 -8.74
CA ALA A 176 -2.42 -18.12 -7.73
C ALA A 176 -3.92 -18.02 -7.41
N VAL A 177 -4.80 -18.14 -8.42
CA VAL A 177 -6.26 -18.17 -8.23
C VAL A 177 -6.70 -19.33 -7.33
N LEU A 178 -6.04 -20.50 -7.42
CA LEU A 178 -6.38 -21.66 -6.60
C LEU A 178 -5.96 -21.50 -5.13
N GLN A 179 -4.95 -20.67 -4.85
CA GLN A 179 -4.41 -20.48 -3.51
C GLN A 179 -5.00 -19.27 -2.78
N ALA A 180 -5.27 -18.19 -3.52
CA ALA A 180 -5.60 -16.90 -2.95
C ALA A 180 -7.04 -16.82 -2.40
N GLN A 181 -7.18 -16.15 -1.26
CA GLN A 181 -8.47 -15.74 -0.69
C GLN A 181 -8.76 -14.24 -0.92
N SER A 182 -7.78 -13.48 -1.41
CA SER A 182 -7.94 -12.06 -1.75
C SER A 182 -7.04 -11.64 -2.93
N PRO A 183 -7.34 -10.53 -3.62
CA PRO A 183 -6.50 -10.05 -4.72
C PRO A 183 -5.03 -9.75 -4.32
N PRO A 184 -4.73 -9.18 -3.15
CA PRO A 184 -3.33 -9.04 -2.70
C PRO A 184 -2.62 -10.37 -2.47
N GLU A 185 -3.31 -11.44 -2.05
CA GLU A 185 -2.73 -12.78 -1.97
C GLU A 185 -2.46 -13.39 -3.35
N PHE A 186 -3.36 -13.16 -4.32
CA PHE A 186 -3.14 -13.57 -5.70
C PHE A 186 -1.82 -13.00 -6.23
N VAL A 187 -1.54 -11.71 -5.98
CA VAL A 187 -0.28 -11.08 -6.39
C VAL A 187 0.94 -11.78 -5.77
N ASP A 188 0.88 -12.16 -4.48
CA ASP A 188 2.01 -12.80 -3.81
C ASP A 188 2.25 -14.24 -4.28
N TYR A 189 1.18 -15.03 -4.44
CA TYR A 189 1.29 -16.41 -4.92
C TYR A 189 1.72 -16.45 -6.39
N TYR A 190 1.26 -15.48 -7.19
CA TYR A 190 1.71 -15.29 -8.56
C TYR A 190 3.23 -15.06 -8.61
N ARG A 191 3.74 -14.12 -7.80
CA ARG A 191 5.19 -13.83 -7.71
C ARG A 191 5.98 -15.02 -7.17
N THR A 192 5.44 -15.71 -6.17
CA THR A 192 6.04 -16.92 -5.60
C THR A 192 6.25 -18.00 -6.65
N TYR A 193 5.23 -18.26 -7.48
CA TYR A 193 5.30 -19.24 -8.56
C TYR A 193 6.40 -18.87 -9.56
N LEU A 194 6.40 -17.64 -10.06
CA LEU A 194 7.40 -17.17 -11.03
C LEU A 194 8.82 -17.28 -10.47
N ARG A 195 9.01 -16.88 -9.22
CA ARG A 195 10.32 -16.94 -8.58
C ARG A 195 10.81 -18.36 -8.37
N LEU A 196 9.94 -19.30 -8.01
CA LEU A 196 10.33 -20.70 -7.88
C LEU A 196 10.67 -21.31 -9.24
N ALA A 197 9.93 -20.99 -10.29
CA ALA A 197 10.23 -21.46 -11.64
C ALA A 197 11.62 -21.02 -12.10
N ASP A 198 11.98 -19.76 -11.84
CA ASP A 198 13.31 -19.19 -12.09
C ASP A 198 14.40 -19.82 -11.21
N LYS A 199 14.21 -19.77 -9.88
CA LYS A 199 15.22 -20.21 -8.89
C LYS A 199 15.54 -21.70 -8.99
N LEU A 200 14.59 -22.53 -9.40
CA LEU A 200 14.76 -23.98 -9.53
C LEU A 200 15.12 -24.42 -10.95
N ASP A 201 15.34 -23.48 -11.88
CA ASP A 201 15.62 -23.73 -13.29
C ASP A 201 14.62 -24.72 -13.93
N LEU A 202 13.32 -24.46 -13.71
CA LEU A 202 12.22 -25.32 -14.17
C LEU A 202 11.70 -24.94 -15.54
N VAL A 203 12.53 -24.30 -16.36
CA VAL A 203 12.18 -23.85 -17.72
C VAL A 203 11.80 -25.04 -18.61
N GLY A 204 12.49 -26.18 -18.46
CA GLY A 204 12.20 -27.42 -19.19
C GLY A 204 11.16 -28.35 -18.54
N ALA A 205 10.69 -28.03 -17.32
CA ALA A 205 9.70 -28.85 -16.62
C ALA A 205 8.30 -28.68 -17.23
N THR A 206 7.37 -29.58 -16.89
CA THR A 206 5.97 -29.37 -17.29
C THR A 206 5.29 -28.33 -16.40
N ALA A 207 4.18 -27.75 -16.88
CA ALA A 207 3.35 -26.84 -16.08
C ALA A 207 2.88 -27.48 -14.76
N SER A 208 2.57 -28.79 -14.82
CA SER A 208 2.17 -29.59 -13.66
C SER A 208 3.30 -29.70 -12.63
N ASP A 209 4.53 -29.95 -13.07
CA ASP A 209 5.70 -30.06 -12.17
C ASP A 209 6.01 -28.72 -11.49
N ARG A 210 5.91 -27.61 -12.23
CA ARG A 210 6.08 -26.27 -11.66
C ARG A 210 4.99 -25.95 -10.64
N ALA A 211 3.73 -26.26 -10.93
CA ALA A 211 2.62 -26.06 -10.00
C ALA A 211 2.76 -26.93 -8.73
N ALA A 212 3.18 -28.19 -8.87
CA ALA A 212 3.45 -29.07 -7.74
C ALA A 212 4.61 -28.54 -6.87
N ALA A 213 5.68 -28.02 -7.49
CA ALA A 213 6.79 -27.42 -6.75
C ALA A 213 6.36 -26.15 -5.99
N ALA A 214 5.55 -25.28 -6.62
CA ALA A 214 5.00 -24.10 -5.97
C ALA A 214 4.07 -24.46 -4.80
N ALA A 215 3.17 -25.42 -5.00
CA ALA A 215 2.28 -25.91 -3.94
C ALA A 215 3.06 -26.53 -2.78
N ALA A 216 4.10 -27.32 -3.07
CA ALA A 216 4.95 -27.92 -2.04
C ALA A 216 5.68 -26.86 -1.21
N ALA A 217 6.21 -25.81 -1.86
CA ALA A 217 6.85 -24.69 -1.17
C ALA A 217 5.87 -23.94 -0.26
N VAL A 218 4.68 -23.59 -0.77
CA VAL A 218 3.64 -22.92 0.01
C VAL A 218 3.23 -23.76 1.22
N ASN A 219 2.97 -25.06 1.03
CA ASN A 219 2.60 -25.99 2.10
C ASN A 219 3.70 -26.20 3.13
N ALA A 220 4.97 -26.14 2.73
CA ALA A 220 6.11 -26.25 3.64
C ALA A 220 6.31 -24.97 4.47
N LEU A 221 6.13 -23.80 3.85
CA LEU A 221 6.44 -22.50 4.47
C LEU A 221 5.30 -21.95 5.33
N LEU A 222 4.04 -22.03 4.87
CA LEU A 222 2.90 -21.39 5.54
C LEU A 222 2.78 -21.76 7.04
N PRO A 223 2.81 -23.05 7.44
CA PRO A 223 2.65 -23.41 8.85
C PRO A 223 3.78 -22.90 9.74
N LEU A 224 4.98 -22.70 9.17
CA LEU A 224 6.16 -22.20 9.88
C LEU A 224 6.12 -20.67 10.06
N LEU A 225 5.28 -19.97 9.29
CA LEU A 225 5.18 -18.51 9.29
C LEU A 225 4.05 -17.97 10.16
N PHE A 226 3.25 -18.82 10.83
CA PHE A 226 2.18 -18.34 11.72
C PHE A 226 2.68 -17.40 12.83
N GLY A 227 3.88 -17.64 13.35
CA GLY A 227 4.51 -16.75 14.32
C GLY A 227 4.91 -15.38 13.75
N ALA A 228 5.02 -15.25 12.43
CA ALA A 228 5.39 -14.02 11.73
C ALA A 228 4.17 -13.14 11.37
N HIS A 229 3.04 -13.31 12.06
CA HIS A 229 1.87 -12.43 11.96
C HIS A 229 1.76 -11.45 13.16
N ASP A 230 2.53 -11.69 14.22
CA ASP A 230 2.51 -10.83 15.41
C ASP A 230 3.13 -9.46 15.11
N CYS A 231 2.37 -8.40 15.36
CA CYS A 231 2.70 -7.04 14.93
C CYS A 231 2.22 -6.02 15.98
N PRO A 232 2.95 -4.91 16.20
CA PRO A 232 2.47 -3.82 17.04
C PRO A 232 1.27 -3.12 16.40
N ARG A 233 0.37 -2.63 17.25
CA ARG A 233 -0.79 -1.84 16.83
C ARG A 233 -0.77 -0.45 17.48
N VAL A 234 -1.22 0.54 16.72
CA VAL A 234 -1.44 1.92 17.14
C VAL A 234 -2.88 2.33 16.87
N ASP A 235 -3.34 3.34 17.62
CA ASP A 235 -4.64 3.93 17.39
C ASP A 235 -4.51 5.12 16.43
N GLY A 236 -5.13 4.99 15.25
CA GLY A 236 -5.18 6.06 14.24
C GLY A 236 -3.85 6.33 13.52
N LEU A 237 -3.78 7.50 12.89
CA LEU A 237 -2.60 7.95 12.16
C LEU A 237 -1.54 8.50 13.12
N VAL A 238 -0.39 7.85 13.15
CA VAL A 238 0.77 8.26 13.94
C VAL A 238 1.91 8.74 13.04
N GLY A 239 2.70 9.69 13.55
CA GLY A 239 3.82 10.25 12.79
C GLY A 239 4.98 9.24 12.62
N PRO A 240 5.90 9.45 11.66
CA PRO A 240 7.03 8.55 11.41
C PRO A 240 7.91 8.28 12.64
N GLY A 241 8.13 9.30 13.49
CA GLY A 241 8.92 9.15 14.70
C GLY A 241 8.29 8.22 15.74
N GLU A 242 6.96 8.20 15.82
CA GLU A 242 6.24 7.30 16.72
C GLU A 242 6.26 5.86 16.20
N VAL A 243 6.04 5.66 14.90
CA VAL A 243 6.22 4.35 14.25
C VAL A 243 7.64 3.83 14.49
N GLY A 244 8.65 4.68 14.27
CA GLY A 244 10.05 4.35 14.52
C GLY A 244 10.32 3.91 15.95
N ARG A 245 9.81 4.65 16.93
CA ARG A 245 9.93 4.29 18.35
C ARG A 245 9.29 2.94 18.65
N ILE A 246 8.07 2.72 18.17
CA ILE A 246 7.33 1.47 18.42
C ILE A 246 8.05 0.27 17.81
N VAL A 247 8.54 0.38 16.58
CA VAL A 247 9.31 -0.67 15.93
C VAL A 247 10.61 -0.95 16.71
N GLN A 248 11.33 0.09 17.12
CA GLN A 248 12.55 -0.09 17.91
C GLN A 248 12.29 -0.74 19.28
N ASP A 249 11.21 -0.33 19.97
CA ASP A 249 10.82 -0.91 21.24
C ASP A 249 10.40 -2.38 21.08
N TRP A 250 9.70 -2.72 19.99
CA TRP A 250 9.31 -4.08 19.63
C TRP A 250 10.53 -4.99 19.39
N VAL A 251 11.46 -4.53 18.56
CA VAL A 251 12.68 -5.27 18.24
C VAL A 251 13.57 -5.41 19.49
N ARG A 252 13.64 -4.38 20.36
CA ARG A 252 14.39 -4.45 21.63
C ARG A 252 13.83 -5.50 22.60
N GLN A 253 12.54 -5.83 22.50
CA GLN A 253 11.92 -6.92 23.27
C GLN A 253 12.26 -8.32 22.69
N GLY A 254 13.06 -8.40 21.63
CA GLY A 254 13.37 -9.64 20.94
C GLY A 254 12.22 -10.18 20.11
N ARG A 255 11.22 -9.35 19.80
CA ARG A 255 10.06 -9.72 18.98
C ARG A 255 10.34 -9.44 17.51
N THR A 256 9.87 -10.34 16.67
CA THR A 256 9.96 -10.19 15.21
C THR A 256 8.85 -9.25 14.74
N LEU A 257 9.15 -8.35 13.79
CA LEU A 257 8.10 -7.59 13.13
C LEU A 257 7.45 -8.49 12.07
N GLY A 258 6.17 -8.81 12.24
CA GLY A 258 5.44 -9.67 11.32
C GLY A 258 5.09 -9.01 9.98
N PHE A 259 4.45 -9.78 9.11
CA PHE A 259 4.01 -9.37 7.78
C PHE A 259 2.53 -9.02 7.77
N PRO A 260 2.05 -8.20 6.81
CA PRO A 260 0.63 -7.90 6.68
C PRO A 260 -0.23 -9.12 6.33
N ARG A 261 0.38 -10.18 5.76
CA ARG A 261 -0.27 -11.45 5.44
C ARG A 261 0.77 -12.55 5.26
N LEU A 262 0.37 -13.81 5.41
CA LEU A 262 1.31 -14.93 5.33
C LEU A 262 1.81 -15.18 3.89
N SER A 263 0.98 -14.92 2.88
CA SER A 263 1.35 -15.07 1.47
C SER A 263 2.52 -14.17 1.07
N VAL A 264 2.56 -12.91 1.55
CA VAL A 264 3.70 -12.02 1.30
C VAL A 264 4.96 -12.51 2.03
N ALA A 265 4.82 -13.09 3.22
CA ALA A 265 5.93 -13.69 3.95
C ALA A 265 6.53 -14.87 3.18
N VAL A 266 5.68 -15.75 2.64
CA VAL A 266 6.10 -16.87 1.77
C VAL A 266 6.86 -16.35 0.55
N TRP A 267 6.27 -15.38 -0.17
CA TRP A 267 6.91 -14.78 -1.34
C TRP A 267 8.29 -14.21 -0.99
N GLN A 268 8.40 -13.43 0.08
CA GLN A 268 9.66 -12.81 0.48
C GLN A 268 10.73 -13.83 0.89
N VAL A 269 10.36 -14.89 1.62
CA VAL A 269 11.31 -15.97 1.94
C VAL A 269 11.79 -16.65 0.65
N VAL A 270 10.89 -16.96 -0.28
CA VAL A 270 11.26 -17.56 -1.57
C VAL A 270 12.18 -16.64 -2.38
N GLU A 271 11.89 -15.34 -2.40
CA GLU A 271 12.60 -14.33 -3.17
C GLU A 271 13.99 -14.00 -2.61
N HIS A 272 14.08 -13.79 -1.29
CA HIS A 272 15.22 -13.13 -0.65
C HIS A 272 16.03 -14.04 0.29
N SER A 273 15.68 -15.32 0.43
CA SER A 273 16.46 -16.29 1.22
C SER A 273 17.12 -17.37 0.36
N ALA A 274 17.79 -18.33 1.02
CA ALA A 274 18.34 -19.51 0.37
C ALA A 274 17.29 -20.57 -0.01
N PHE A 275 16.02 -20.40 0.36
CA PHE A 275 14.97 -21.41 0.16
C PHE A 275 14.82 -21.87 -1.31
N ARG A 276 14.79 -23.17 -1.54
CA ARG A 276 14.54 -23.83 -2.82
C ARG A 276 13.42 -24.87 -2.72
N ARG A 277 13.58 -25.88 -1.87
CA ARG A 277 12.64 -27.03 -1.69
C ARG A 277 12.71 -27.64 -0.29
N GLU A 278 13.31 -26.94 0.65
CA GLU A 278 13.54 -27.41 2.00
C GLU A 278 12.20 -27.63 2.71
N ILE A 279 12.19 -28.60 3.62
CA ILE A 279 11.03 -28.95 4.45
C ILE A 279 11.45 -29.09 5.90
N GLY A 280 10.47 -29.07 6.81
CA GLY A 280 10.69 -29.30 8.25
C GLY A 280 11.73 -28.35 8.84
N ASP A 281 12.67 -28.88 9.61
CA ASP A 281 13.67 -28.09 10.34
C ASP A 281 14.60 -27.28 9.42
N SER A 282 14.87 -27.77 8.21
CA SER A 282 15.71 -27.02 7.25
C SER A 282 15.00 -25.76 6.76
N ALA A 283 13.70 -25.87 6.42
CA ALA A 283 12.89 -24.71 6.07
C ALA A 283 12.75 -23.74 7.25
N ARG A 284 12.56 -24.27 8.47
CA ARG A 284 12.46 -23.45 9.69
C ARG A 284 13.72 -22.61 9.90
N ARG A 285 14.92 -23.21 9.79
CA ARG A 285 16.18 -22.46 9.92
C ARG A 285 16.31 -21.34 8.90
N ILE A 286 15.96 -21.59 7.64
CA ILE A 286 16.01 -20.57 6.59
C ILE A 286 15.07 -19.39 6.93
N ILE A 287 13.87 -19.67 7.43
CA ILE A 287 12.93 -18.65 7.88
C ILE A 287 13.51 -17.88 9.07
N GLU A 288 14.03 -18.57 10.09
CA GLU A 288 14.62 -17.94 11.28
C GLU A 288 15.80 -17.03 10.93
N ASP A 289 16.69 -17.47 10.04
CA ASP A 289 17.82 -16.68 9.56
C ASP A 289 17.36 -15.44 8.80
N TYR A 290 16.35 -15.59 7.92
CA TYR A 290 15.75 -14.47 7.19
C TYR A 290 15.10 -13.44 8.12
N LEU A 291 14.27 -13.89 9.07
CA LEU A 291 13.61 -13.02 10.03
C LEU A 291 14.60 -12.32 10.97
N ARG A 292 15.68 -13.01 11.34
CA ARG A 292 16.76 -12.43 12.16
C ARG A 292 17.48 -11.32 11.40
N ALA A 293 17.83 -11.56 10.13
CA ALA A 293 18.44 -10.53 9.29
C ALA A 293 17.54 -9.28 9.15
N ALA A 294 16.22 -9.48 9.01
CA ALA A 294 15.26 -8.38 8.97
C ALA A 294 15.22 -7.60 10.30
N GLN A 295 15.24 -8.30 11.44
CA GLN A 295 15.26 -7.66 12.76
C GLN A 295 16.55 -6.88 13.02
N ASP A 296 17.71 -7.45 12.69
CA ASP A 296 19.00 -6.79 12.86
C ASP A 296 19.06 -5.51 12.00
N PHE A 297 18.48 -5.54 10.80
CA PHE A 297 18.33 -4.36 9.96
C PHE A 297 17.38 -3.31 10.58
N LEU A 298 16.20 -3.71 11.05
CA LEU A 298 15.25 -2.79 11.68
C LEU A 298 15.79 -2.19 13.00
N ALA A 299 16.65 -2.91 13.71
CA ALA A 299 17.33 -2.42 14.90
C ALA A 299 18.38 -1.34 14.58
N SER A 300 18.99 -1.39 13.38
CA SER A 300 20.11 -0.54 12.98
C SER A 300 19.69 0.70 12.18
N VAL A 301 18.50 0.71 11.59
CA VAL A 301 18.01 1.82 10.76
C VAL A 301 16.85 2.56 11.43
N PRO A 302 17.00 3.87 11.74
CA PRO A 302 15.90 4.65 12.30
C PRO A 302 14.84 4.98 11.22
N ILE A 303 13.57 4.85 11.59
CA ILE A 303 12.45 5.31 10.76
C ILE A 303 12.27 6.81 10.95
N VAL A 304 12.65 7.59 9.94
CA VAL A 304 12.63 9.07 10.01
C VAL A 304 11.67 9.71 9.03
N ARG A 305 11.27 9.00 7.98
CA ARG A 305 10.40 9.50 6.91
C ARG A 305 9.36 8.45 6.56
N GLY A 306 8.14 8.90 6.33
CA GLY A 306 7.04 8.09 5.84
C GLY A 306 6.36 8.77 4.66
N ARG A 307 5.66 7.98 3.86
CA ARG A 307 4.78 8.44 2.79
C ARG A 307 3.39 7.90 3.10
N MET A 308 2.42 8.80 3.17
CA MET A 308 1.02 8.41 3.27
C MET A 308 0.55 7.86 1.93
N ASP A 309 -0.20 6.77 1.95
CA ASP A 309 -0.77 6.17 0.75
C ASP A 309 -2.05 6.93 0.34
N GLN A 310 -2.57 6.61 -0.85
CA GLN A 310 -3.68 7.35 -1.47
C GLN A 310 -5.00 7.26 -0.69
N ASP A 311 -5.15 6.24 0.17
CA ASP A 311 -6.27 6.07 1.10
C ASP A 311 -6.26 7.06 2.27
N GLY A 312 -5.14 7.78 2.48
CA GLY A 312 -4.98 8.72 3.58
C GLY A 312 -4.97 8.07 4.97
N ALA A 313 -4.92 6.75 5.05
CA ALA A 313 -5.01 5.97 6.29
C ALA A 313 -3.82 5.02 6.45
N SER A 314 -3.25 4.55 5.34
CA SER A 314 -2.04 3.72 5.32
C SER A 314 -0.80 4.59 5.10
N CYS A 315 0.34 4.16 5.62
CA CYS A 315 1.64 4.78 5.40
C CYS A 315 2.72 3.75 5.10
N THR A 316 3.64 4.11 4.22
CA THR A 316 4.84 3.34 3.89
C THR A 316 6.08 4.07 4.38
N PHE A 317 7.00 3.33 4.98
CA PHE A 317 8.26 3.83 5.54
C PHE A 317 9.41 3.09 4.85
N PRO A 318 9.92 3.62 3.73
CA PRO A 318 11.05 3.02 3.03
C PRO A 318 12.34 3.21 3.83
N LEU A 319 13.09 2.13 3.99
CA LEU A 319 14.35 2.06 4.72
C LEU A 319 15.42 1.47 3.80
N GLU A 320 16.60 2.07 3.78
CA GLU A 320 17.73 1.59 2.98
C GLU A 320 19.02 1.85 3.74
N GLN A 321 19.84 0.81 3.92
CA GLN A 321 21.16 0.92 4.53
C GLN A 321 22.08 -0.18 4.01
N GLY A 322 23.23 0.23 3.47
CA GLY A 322 24.23 -0.68 2.94
C GLY A 322 23.66 -1.54 1.82
N GLN A 323 23.73 -2.87 1.99
CA GLN A 323 23.25 -3.82 0.99
C GLN A 323 21.78 -4.19 1.14
N TYR A 324 21.08 -3.71 2.17
CA TYR A 324 19.70 -4.09 2.46
C TYR A 324 18.73 -2.93 2.31
N ARG A 325 17.50 -3.26 1.95
CA ARG A 325 16.35 -2.38 1.98
C ARG A 325 15.19 -3.06 2.69
N ALA A 326 14.37 -2.27 3.37
CA ALA A 326 13.10 -2.71 3.92
C ALA A 326 12.01 -1.68 3.66
N GLN A 327 10.77 -2.12 3.73
CA GLN A 327 9.60 -1.24 3.79
C GLN A 327 8.79 -1.63 5.01
N VAL A 328 8.69 -0.74 5.98
CA VAL A 328 7.71 -0.86 7.06
C VAL A 328 6.39 -0.23 6.59
N ARG A 329 5.26 -0.81 6.96
CA ARG A 329 3.92 -0.30 6.64
C ARG A 329 3.13 -0.09 7.92
N LEU A 330 2.36 0.99 7.96
CA LEU A 330 1.24 1.18 8.87
C LEU A 330 -0.03 1.05 8.02
N ASP A 331 -0.89 0.11 8.33
CA ASP A 331 -2.17 -0.03 7.62
C ASP A 331 -3.29 0.82 8.26
N ALA A 332 -4.41 0.94 7.55
CA ALA A 332 -5.57 1.70 8.04
C ALA A 332 -6.11 1.21 9.41
N PRO A 333 -6.16 -0.11 9.71
CA PRO A 333 -6.47 -0.61 11.05
C PRO A 333 -5.46 -0.29 12.16
N GLY A 334 -4.29 0.28 11.83
CA GLY A 334 -3.25 0.68 12.77
C GLY A 334 -2.18 -0.38 13.04
N LEU A 335 -2.09 -1.43 12.22
CA LEU A 335 -1.07 -2.48 12.34
C LEU A 335 0.24 -2.03 11.68
N ILE A 336 1.35 -2.15 12.41
CA ILE A 336 2.69 -1.89 11.87
C ILE A 336 3.31 -3.21 11.43
N THR A 337 3.65 -3.33 10.15
CA THR A 337 4.10 -4.59 9.54
C THR A 337 5.35 -4.41 8.68
N LEU A 338 6.06 -5.49 8.44
CA LEU A 338 7.13 -5.56 7.45
C LEU A 338 6.52 -5.86 6.07
N GLY A 339 6.46 -4.85 5.20
CA GLY A 339 5.93 -4.96 3.85
C GLY A 339 6.90 -5.61 2.85
N GLU A 340 8.19 -5.34 2.98
CA GLU A 340 9.28 -5.90 2.15
C GLU A 340 10.60 -5.88 2.93
N PHE A 341 11.44 -6.89 2.77
CA PHE A 341 12.84 -6.90 3.20
C PHE A 341 13.69 -7.71 2.24
N GLY A 342 14.86 -7.20 1.88
CA GLY A 342 15.77 -7.92 0.99
C GLY A 342 16.97 -7.08 0.57
N PRO A 343 17.79 -7.58 -0.37
CA PRO A 343 18.91 -6.81 -0.89
C PRO A 343 18.43 -5.55 -1.62
N SER A 344 19.21 -4.49 -1.52
CA SER A 344 19.08 -3.29 -2.34
C SER A 344 19.36 -3.64 -3.80
N LYS A 345 18.65 -2.98 -4.74
CA LYS A 345 18.81 -3.25 -6.18
C LYS A 345 20.23 -2.95 -6.72
N GLY A 346 21.10 -2.32 -5.92
CA GLY A 346 22.52 -2.08 -6.24
C GLY A 346 23.50 -3.14 -5.72
N ALA A 347 23.06 -4.12 -4.93
CA ALA A 347 23.92 -5.18 -4.37
C ALA A 347 23.91 -6.49 -5.19
N GLN A 348 23.17 -6.53 -6.30
CA GLN A 348 23.24 -7.61 -7.30
C GLN A 348 24.21 -7.20 -8.42
N ALA A 349 25.49 -7.06 -8.08
CA ALA A 349 26.59 -6.85 -9.04
C ALA A 349 27.67 -7.91 -8.82
#